data_AF-A0A847JSB7-F1
#
_entry.id   AF-A0A847JSB7-F1
#
_cell.length_a   1.000
_cell.length_b   1.000
_cell.length_c   1.000
_cell.angle_alpha   90.00
_cell.angle_beta   90.00
_cell.angle_gamma   90.00
#
_symmetry.space_group_name_H-M   'P 1'
#
loop_
_entity.id
_entity.type
_entity.pdbx_description
1 polymer ?
#
loop_
_entity_poly.entity_id
_entity_poly.type
_entity_poly.pdbx_seq_one_letter_code
_entity_poly.pdbx_strand_id
1 'polypeptide(L)'
;MIESVATALAALCLLGTPTPAKGVSDADLVESVVDDCVRQLYIVSDRHWHKGEYKHLINMNRMVIAARPTYIEPYVNAGWLLWSMDRDDEAVALYDQGIAANPNSYALYNEKGFYLITRKKDWKNGLPLLETAISKPDCAKIVFHTLAHAYERNGQLDKALATWNRAANDPNNPGHAAARVNRDRVQRLIDERK
;
A
#
# COMPACT_ATOMS: atom_id res chain seq x y z
N MET A 1 5.78 13.37 -23.12
CA MET A 1 4.77 12.78 -24.02
C MET A 1 4.25 11.50 -23.42
N ILE A 2 3.38 11.62 -22.41
CA ILE A 2 2.51 10.54 -21.94
C ILE A 2 1.19 11.26 -21.66
N GLU A 3 0.52 11.73 -22.72
CA GLU A 3 -0.93 11.89 -22.60
C GLU A 3 -1.44 10.47 -22.39
N SER A 4 -1.98 10.22 -21.20
CA SER A 4 -2.31 8.87 -20.79
C SER A 4 -3.38 8.33 -21.74
N VAL A 5 -3.36 7.02 -22.01
CA VAL A 5 -4.37 6.35 -22.84
C VAL A 5 -5.79 6.63 -22.33
N ALA A 6 -5.95 6.96 -21.04
CA ALA A 6 -7.21 7.41 -20.47
C ALA A 6 -7.60 8.84 -20.92
N THR A 7 -6.65 9.76 -21.08
CA THR A 7 -6.89 11.09 -21.66
C THR A 7 -7.32 10.97 -23.13
N ALA A 8 -6.71 10.06 -23.89
CA ALA A 8 -7.07 9.80 -25.29
C ALA A 8 -8.45 9.13 -25.44
N LEU A 9 -8.78 8.15 -24.57
CA LEU A 9 -10.11 7.53 -24.52
C LEU A 9 -11.19 8.50 -24.06
N ALA A 10 -10.90 9.34 -23.06
CA ALA A 10 -11.82 10.39 -22.62
C ALA A 10 -12.05 11.41 -23.73
N ALA A 11 -11.00 11.90 -24.40
CA ALA A 11 -11.12 12.84 -25.52
C ALA A 11 -11.96 12.27 -26.68
N LEU A 12 -11.84 10.97 -26.98
CA LEU A 12 -12.66 10.29 -27.99
C LEU A 12 -14.15 10.22 -27.61
N CYS A 13 -14.49 10.10 -26.31
CA CYS A 13 -15.87 10.14 -25.84
C CYS A 13 -16.48 11.55 -25.94
N LEU A 14 -15.68 12.61 -25.81
CA LEU A 14 -16.15 14.00 -25.88
C LEU A 14 -16.47 14.48 -27.29
N LEU A 15 -15.95 13.81 -28.32
CA LEU A 15 -16.30 14.08 -29.72
C LEU A 15 -17.77 13.78 -30.05
N GLY A 16 -18.51 13.11 -29.15
CA GLY A 16 -19.92 12.74 -29.31
C GLY A 16 -20.90 13.30 -28.27
N THR A 17 -20.44 14.07 -27.27
CA THR A 17 -21.33 14.62 -26.22
C THR A 17 -21.81 16.02 -26.56
N PRO A 18 -23.05 16.41 -26.17
CA PRO A 18 -23.53 17.77 -26.32
C PRO A 18 -22.61 18.76 -25.60
N THR A 19 -22.50 19.98 -26.13
CA THR A 19 -21.71 21.08 -25.56
C THR A 19 -21.87 21.14 -24.04
N PRO A 20 -20.77 21.23 -23.26
CA PRO A 20 -20.85 21.23 -21.81
C PRO A 20 -21.80 22.32 -21.30
N ALA A 21 -22.52 22.02 -20.23
CA ALA A 21 -23.36 23.00 -19.55
C ALA A 21 -22.52 24.24 -19.21
N LYS A 22 -23.11 25.44 -19.34
CA LYS A 22 -22.40 26.71 -19.05
C LYS A 22 -21.66 26.64 -17.72
N GLY A 23 -20.33 26.76 -17.77
CA GLY A 23 -19.45 26.81 -16.60
C GLY A 23 -18.63 25.54 -16.32
N VAL A 24 -18.80 24.45 -17.07
CA VAL A 24 -17.96 23.24 -16.97
C VAL A 24 -16.85 23.32 -18.02
N SER A 25 -15.59 23.20 -17.60
CA SER A 25 -14.45 23.17 -18.54
C SER A 25 -14.29 21.79 -19.18
N ASP A 26 -13.64 21.73 -20.35
CA ASP A 26 -13.29 20.44 -20.98
C ASP A 26 -12.41 19.57 -20.06
N ALA A 27 -11.58 20.19 -19.22
CA ALA A 27 -10.76 19.49 -18.23
C ALA A 27 -11.62 18.81 -17.15
N ASP A 28 -12.63 19.51 -16.63
CA ASP A 28 -13.57 18.94 -15.65
C ASP A 28 -14.35 17.76 -16.24
N LEU A 29 -14.68 17.86 -17.54
CA LEU A 29 -15.39 16.81 -18.25
C LEU A 29 -14.50 15.56 -18.46
N VAL A 30 -13.23 15.74 -18.82
CA VAL A 30 -12.24 14.65 -18.89
C VAL A 30 -12.07 13.98 -17.53
N GLU A 31 -11.89 14.77 -16.46
CA GLU A 31 -11.74 14.22 -15.10
C GLU A 31 -12.98 13.44 -14.64
N SER A 32 -14.19 13.93 -14.96
CA SER A 32 -15.43 13.22 -14.67
C SER A 32 -15.53 11.87 -15.39
N VAL A 33 -15.11 11.80 -16.65
CA VAL A 33 -15.06 10.53 -17.42
C VAL A 33 -14.05 9.56 -16.81
N VAL A 34 -12.87 10.05 -16.43
CA VAL A 34 -11.84 9.22 -15.79
C VAL A 34 -12.35 8.68 -14.45
N ASP A 35 -12.98 9.51 -13.63
CA ASP A 35 -13.56 9.09 -12.35
C ASP A 35 -14.67 8.05 -12.51
N ASP A 36 -15.52 8.19 -13.53
CA ASP A 36 -16.53 7.16 -13.83
C ASP A 36 -15.89 5.86 -14.29
N CYS A 37 -14.89 5.92 -15.17
CA CYS A 37 -14.14 4.74 -15.59
C CYS A 37 -13.50 4.02 -14.39
N VAL A 38 -12.84 4.75 -13.48
CA VAL A 38 -12.24 4.19 -12.25
C VAL A 38 -13.32 3.56 -11.36
N ARG A 39 -14.46 4.22 -11.18
CA ARG A 39 -15.60 3.67 -10.42
C ARG A 39 -16.12 2.36 -11.02
N GLN A 40 -16.31 2.31 -12.34
CA GLN A 40 -16.76 1.09 -13.02
C GLN A 40 -15.74 -0.04 -12.89
N LEU A 41 -14.44 0.27 -12.96
CA LEU A 41 -13.37 -0.72 -12.72
C LEU A 41 -13.48 -1.32 -11.31
N TYR A 42 -13.79 -0.53 -10.28
CA TYR A 42 -13.99 -1.09 -8.93
C TYR A 42 -15.20 -2.03 -8.84
N ILE A 43 -16.33 -1.66 -9.45
CA ILE A 43 -17.55 -2.50 -9.48
C ILE A 43 -17.28 -3.83 -10.19
N VAL A 44 -16.61 -3.80 -11.34
CA VAL A 44 -16.29 -5.01 -12.09
C VAL A 44 -15.23 -5.85 -11.38
N SER A 45 -14.33 -5.22 -10.62
CA SER A 45 -13.31 -5.92 -9.83
C SER A 45 -13.94 -6.82 -8.78
N ASP A 46 -14.94 -6.35 -8.04
CA ASP A 46 -15.65 -7.15 -7.03
C ASP A 46 -16.20 -8.47 -7.62
N ARG A 47 -16.78 -8.40 -8.82
CA ARG A 47 -17.27 -9.58 -9.52
C ARG A 47 -16.15 -10.58 -9.85
N HIS A 48 -15.00 -10.10 -10.32
CA HIS A 48 -13.84 -10.94 -10.63
C HIS A 48 -13.20 -11.53 -9.36
N TRP A 49 -13.23 -10.79 -8.25
CA TRP A 49 -12.76 -11.26 -6.95
C TRP A 49 -13.51 -12.50 -6.50
N HIS A 50 -14.84 -12.47 -6.53
CA HIS A 50 -15.67 -13.62 -6.14
C HIS A 50 -15.50 -14.85 -7.05
N LYS A 51 -14.99 -14.68 -8.26
CA LYS A 51 -14.67 -15.77 -9.20
C LYS A 51 -13.23 -16.29 -9.09
N GLY A 52 -12.39 -15.64 -8.28
CA GLY A 52 -10.96 -15.98 -8.19
C GLY A 52 -10.16 -15.59 -9.44
N GLU A 53 -10.65 -14.67 -10.25
CA GLU A 53 -10.04 -14.27 -11.53
C GLU A 53 -8.92 -13.22 -11.31
N TYR A 54 -7.93 -13.56 -10.49
CA TYR A 54 -6.90 -12.64 -9.98
C TYR A 54 -6.07 -11.92 -11.05
N LYS A 55 -5.87 -12.53 -12.22
CA LYS A 55 -5.20 -11.88 -13.36
C LYS A 55 -5.98 -10.66 -13.87
N HIS A 56 -7.31 -10.75 -13.93
CA HIS A 56 -8.17 -9.64 -14.33
C HIS A 56 -8.07 -8.51 -13.31
N LEU A 57 -8.12 -8.85 -12.02
CA LEU A 57 -7.95 -7.89 -10.93
C LEU A 57 -6.60 -7.14 -11.01
N ILE A 58 -5.49 -7.84 -11.24
CA ILE A 58 -4.18 -7.19 -11.40
C ILE A 58 -4.21 -6.20 -12.58
N ASN A 59 -4.80 -6.58 -13.72
CA ASN A 59 -4.91 -5.69 -14.88
C ASN A 59 -5.79 -4.47 -14.60
N MET A 60 -6.91 -4.66 -13.91
CA MET A 60 -7.81 -3.57 -13.52
C MET A 60 -7.13 -2.59 -12.57
N ASN A 61 -6.39 -3.09 -11.56
CA ASN A 61 -5.58 -2.24 -10.69
C ASN A 61 -4.51 -1.48 -11.47
N ARG A 62 -3.85 -2.10 -12.47
CA ARG A 62 -2.90 -1.41 -13.36
C ARG A 62 -3.57 -0.29 -14.17
N MET A 63 -4.82 -0.48 -14.61
CA MET A 63 -5.58 0.58 -15.27
C MET A 63 -5.90 1.74 -14.33
N VAL A 64 -6.30 1.44 -13.08
CA VAL A 64 -6.53 2.49 -12.06
C VAL A 64 -5.23 3.22 -11.75
N ILE A 65 -4.10 2.52 -11.62
CA ILE A 65 -2.77 3.12 -11.43
C ILE A 65 -2.41 4.08 -12.57
N ALA A 66 -2.68 3.68 -13.83
CA ALA A 66 -2.40 4.53 -14.98
C ALA A 66 -3.28 5.79 -15.01
N ALA A 67 -4.52 5.71 -14.54
CA ALA A 67 -5.46 6.83 -14.46
C ALA A 67 -5.22 7.74 -13.24
N ARG A 68 -4.89 7.14 -12.09
CA ARG A 68 -4.74 7.77 -10.77
C ARG A 68 -3.48 7.22 -10.08
N PRO A 69 -2.28 7.64 -10.50
CA PRO A 69 -1.03 7.12 -9.96
C PRO A 69 -0.82 7.46 -8.48
N THR A 70 -1.56 8.44 -7.95
CA THR A 70 -1.55 8.82 -6.54
C THR A 70 -2.47 7.97 -5.67
N TYR A 71 -3.27 7.07 -6.25
CA TYR A 71 -4.10 6.14 -5.48
C TYR A 71 -3.23 4.99 -4.99
N ILE A 72 -3.06 4.90 -3.67
CA ILE A 72 -2.19 3.91 -3.03
C ILE A 72 -2.78 2.50 -3.08
N GLU A 73 -4.09 2.39 -2.86
CA GLU A 73 -4.81 1.11 -2.69
C GLU A 73 -4.63 0.15 -3.88
N PRO A 74 -4.69 0.59 -5.15
CA PRO A 74 -4.41 -0.28 -6.29
C PRO A 74 -3.02 -0.93 -6.30
N TYR A 75 -1.97 -0.22 -5.88
CA TYR A 75 -0.63 -0.80 -5.78
C TYR A 75 -0.56 -1.86 -4.70
N VAL A 76 -1.21 -1.61 -3.56
CA VAL A 76 -1.30 -2.56 -2.45
C VAL A 76 -2.02 -3.81 -2.91
N ASN A 77 -3.24 -3.67 -3.43
CA ASN A 77 -4.08 -4.80 -3.84
C ASN A 77 -3.41 -5.65 -4.92
N ALA A 78 -2.89 -5.03 -5.98
CA ALA A 78 -2.21 -5.79 -7.03
C ALA A 78 -0.90 -6.40 -6.54
N GLY A 79 -0.16 -5.75 -5.64
CA GLY A 79 1.03 -6.32 -5.01
C GLY A 79 0.73 -7.59 -4.22
N TRP A 80 -0.35 -7.60 -3.42
CA TRP A 80 -0.80 -8.78 -2.68
C TRP A 80 -1.27 -9.91 -3.61
N LEU A 81 -2.00 -9.58 -4.68
CA LEU A 81 -2.41 -10.56 -5.69
C LEU A 81 -1.21 -11.14 -6.46
N LEU A 82 -0.22 -10.32 -6.78
CA LEU A 82 1.02 -10.80 -7.41
C LEU A 82 1.80 -11.71 -6.46
N TRP A 83 1.85 -11.35 -5.18
CA TRP A 83 2.45 -12.20 -4.15
C TRP A 83 1.73 -13.56 -4.03
N SER A 84 0.40 -13.61 -3.98
CA SER A 84 -0.33 -14.87 -3.88
C SER A 84 -0.18 -15.77 -5.12
N MET A 85 0.26 -15.20 -6.23
CA MET A 85 0.54 -15.89 -7.50
C MET A 85 2.03 -16.18 -7.73
N ASP A 86 2.88 -16.04 -6.70
CA ASP A 86 4.33 -16.24 -6.78
C ASP A 86 5.06 -15.29 -7.78
N ARG A 87 4.41 -14.19 -8.20
CA ARG A 87 4.95 -13.19 -9.13
C ARG A 87 5.68 -12.09 -8.39
N ASP A 88 6.71 -12.52 -7.69
CA ASP A 88 7.43 -11.76 -6.70
C ASP A 88 8.09 -10.47 -7.24
N ASP A 89 8.81 -10.57 -8.37
CA ASP A 89 9.56 -9.44 -8.92
C ASP A 89 8.62 -8.33 -9.44
N GLU A 90 7.45 -8.72 -9.96
CA GLU A 90 6.42 -7.78 -10.37
C GLU A 90 5.77 -7.07 -9.18
N ALA A 91 5.59 -7.76 -8.05
CA ALA A 91 5.07 -7.13 -6.83
C ALA A 91 6.05 -6.07 -6.32
N VAL A 92 7.36 -6.38 -6.27
CA VAL A 92 8.39 -5.44 -5.84
C VAL A 92 8.45 -4.23 -6.77
N ALA A 93 8.47 -4.44 -8.09
CA ALA A 93 8.46 -3.36 -9.07
C ALA A 93 7.21 -2.47 -8.95
N LEU A 94 6.06 -3.07 -8.65
CA LEU A 94 4.82 -2.34 -8.46
C LEU A 94 4.84 -1.48 -7.20
N TYR A 95 5.37 -1.99 -6.08
CA TYR A 95 5.56 -1.18 -4.88
C TYR A 95 6.56 -0.05 -5.11
N ASP A 96 7.62 -0.29 -5.89
CA ASP A 96 8.58 0.76 -6.27
C ASP A 96 7.93 1.87 -7.09
N GLN A 97 7.11 1.51 -8.07
CA GLN A 97 6.31 2.49 -8.82
C GLN A 97 5.38 3.28 -7.89
N GLY A 98 4.69 2.58 -6.97
CA GLY A 98 3.81 3.22 -6.00
C GLY A 98 4.56 4.21 -5.10
N ILE A 99 5.71 3.82 -4.56
CA ILE A 99 6.56 4.68 -3.70
C ILE A 99 7.03 5.91 -4.47
N ALA A 100 7.43 5.75 -5.74
CA ALA A 100 7.84 6.87 -6.57
C ALA A 100 6.70 7.88 -6.80
N ALA A 101 5.48 7.40 -7.01
CA ALA A 101 4.30 8.24 -7.16
C ALA A 101 3.77 8.82 -5.83
N ASN A 102 4.03 8.15 -4.71
CA ASN A 102 3.47 8.45 -3.39
C ASN A 102 4.54 8.41 -2.28
N PRO A 103 5.59 9.26 -2.34
CA PRO A 103 6.76 9.16 -1.46
C PRO A 103 6.45 9.41 0.03
N ASN A 104 5.28 9.97 0.33
CA ASN A 104 4.83 10.23 1.70
C ASN A 104 3.93 9.13 2.26
N SER A 105 3.49 8.16 1.46
CA SER A 105 2.60 7.09 1.91
C SER A 105 3.35 6.06 2.74
N TYR A 106 3.06 5.97 4.04
CA TYR A 106 3.63 4.92 4.89
C TYR A 106 3.24 3.51 4.44
N ALA A 107 2.04 3.34 3.87
CA ALA A 107 1.47 2.05 3.54
C ALA A 107 2.35 1.31 2.53
N LEU A 108 2.82 1.99 1.48
CA LEU A 108 3.64 1.34 0.45
C LEU A 108 5.02 0.90 0.96
N TYR A 109 5.63 1.69 1.85
CA TYR A 109 6.86 1.27 2.53
C TYR A 109 6.61 0.08 3.47
N ASN A 110 5.48 0.08 4.20
CA ASN A 110 5.08 -1.03 5.05
C ASN A 110 4.88 -2.31 4.23
N GLU A 111 4.10 -2.25 3.15
CA GLU A 111 3.83 -3.42 2.29
C GLU A 111 5.10 -3.97 1.65
N LYS A 112 5.94 -3.11 1.06
CA LYS A 112 7.20 -3.55 0.46
C LYS A 112 8.16 -4.14 1.50
N GLY A 113 8.30 -3.50 2.66
CA GLY A 113 9.16 -3.97 3.74
C GLY A 113 8.70 -5.30 4.30
N PHE A 114 7.39 -5.44 4.57
CA PHE A 114 6.77 -6.67 5.02
C PHE A 114 6.95 -7.79 4.00
N TYR A 115 6.75 -7.49 2.72
CA TYR A 115 6.96 -8.43 1.63
C TYR A 115 8.41 -8.93 1.58
N LEU A 116 9.42 -8.04 1.58
CA LEU A 116 10.83 -8.44 1.53
C LEU A 116 11.22 -9.33 2.73
N ILE A 117 10.73 -9.00 3.92
CA ILE A 117 11.00 -9.77 5.14
C ILE A 117 10.33 -11.14 5.10
N THR A 118 9.03 -11.19 4.82
CA THR A 118 8.24 -12.40 4.98
C THR A 118 8.45 -13.37 3.83
N ARG A 119 8.53 -12.84 2.60
CA ARG A 119 8.62 -13.62 1.37
C ARG A 119 10.06 -13.88 0.94
N LYS A 120 10.89 -12.83 0.87
CA LYS A 120 12.29 -12.93 0.39
C LYS A 120 13.30 -13.22 1.49
N LYS A 121 12.90 -13.15 2.78
CA LYS A 121 13.82 -13.21 3.94
C LYS A 121 14.92 -12.15 3.88
N ASP A 122 14.67 -11.06 3.16
CA ASP A 122 15.60 -9.97 2.97
C ASP A 122 15.39 -8.92 4.06
N TRP A 123 15.88 -9.24 5.25
CA TRP A 123 15.82 -8.36 6.41
C TRP A 123 16.62 -7.08 6.20
N LYS A 124 17.73 -7.18 5.45
CA LYS A 124 18.65 -6.06 5.18
C LYS A 124 17.94 -4.93 4.45
N ASN A 125 17.13 -5.26 3.44
CA ASN A 125 16.40 -4.25 2.67
C ASN A 125 14.98 -4.01 3.19
N GLY A 126 14.36 -4.97 3.87
CA GLY A 126 12.99 -4.83 4.37
C GLY A 126 12.85 -4.02 5.66
N LEU A 127 13.77 -4.14 6.63
CA LEU A 127 13.69 -3.39 7.89
C LEU A 127 13.80 -1.87 7.67
N PRO A 128 14.73 -1.33 6.86
CA PRO A 128 14.79 0.11 6.57
C PRO A 128 13.49 0.66 5.96
N LEU A 129 12.75 -0.14 5.19
CA LEU A 129 11.46 0.27 4.65
C LEU A 129 10.39 0.36 5.75
N LEU A 130 10.34 -0.59 6.67
CA LEU A 130 9.43 -0.52 7.83
C LEU A 130 9.79 0.65 8.77
N GLU A 131 11.08 0.93 8.96
CA GLU A 131 11.56 2.11 9.68
C GLU A 131 11.12 3.41 8.98
N THR A 132 11.21 3.45 7.65
CA THR A 132 10.74 4.58 6.83
C THR A 132 9.22 4.73 6.92
N ALA A 133 8.46 3.64 6.98
CA ALA A 133 7.01 3.68 7.12
C ALA A 133 6.60 4.40 8.42
N ILE A 134 7.19 4.01 9.56
CA ILE A 134 6.83 4.60 10.87
C ILE A 134 7.28 6.06 11.02
N SER A 135 8.17 6.55 10.16
CA SER A 135 8.62 7.94 10.17
C SER A 135 7.68 8.87 9.38
N LYS A 136 6.71 8.34 8.64
CA LYS A 136 5.78 9.18 7.86
C LYS A 136 4.72 9.83 8.76
N PRO A 137 4.28 11.07 8.45
CA PRO A 137 3.40 11.84 9.33
C PRO A 137 2.03 11.19 9.61
N ASP A 138 1.48 10.49 8.62
CA ASP A 138 0.17 9.86 8.65
C ASP A 138 0.23 8.36 8.99
N CYS A 139 1.39 7.87 9.45
CA CYS A 139 1.58 6.46 9.75
C CYS A 139 0.56 5.96 10.77
N ALA A 140 -0.23 4.95 10.37
CA ALA A 140 -1.11 4.25 11.28
C ALA A 140 -0.30 3.64 12.44
N LYS A 141 -0.75 3.86 13.68
CA LYS A 141 -0.02 3.44 14.87
C LYS A 141 0.15 1.93 14.98
N ILE A 142 -0.70 1.16 14.28
CA ILE A 142 -0.58 -0.29 14.18
C ILE A 142 0.69 -0.74 13.44
N VAL A 143 1.26 0.08 12.55
CA VAL A 143 2.49 -0.27 11.78
C VAL A 143 3.71 -0.44 12.69
N PHE A 144 3.70 0.20 13.87
CA PHE A 144 4.73 -0.03 14.89
C PHE A 144 4.78 -1.50 15.34
N HIS A 145 3.65 -2.21 15.31
CA HIS A 145 3.59 -3.64 15.64
C HIS A 145 4.33 -4.45 14.58
N THR A 146 4.13 -4.14 13.30
CA THR A 146 4.83 -4.79 12.18
C THR A 146 6.34 -4.65 12.34
N LEU A 147 6.84 -3.44 12.60
CA LEU A 147 8.27 -3.21 12.79
C LEU A 147 8.81 -3.91 14.05
N ALA A 148 8.08 -3.86 15.17
CA ALA A 148 8.52 -4.50 16.40
C ALA A 148 8.60 -6.02 16.27
N HIS A 149 7.60 -6.66 15.65
CA HIS A 149 7.64 -8.07 15.31
C HIS A 149 8.78 -8.40 14.34
N ALA A 150 9.03 -7.55 13.35
CA ALA A 150 10.12 -7.74 12.41
C ALA A 150 11.50 -7.72 13.11
N TYR A 151 11.73 -6.75 14.00
CA TYR A 151 12.96 -6.72 14.80
C TYR A 151 13.15 -7.96 15.66
N GLU A 152 12.08 -8.41 16.32
CA GLU A 152 12.13 -9.58 17.18
C GLU A 152 12.48 -10.85 16.39
N ARG A 153 11.82 -11.06 15.24
CA ARG A 153 12.12 -12.20 14.35
C ARG A 153 13.52 -12.13 13.77
N ASN A 154 14.09 -10.94 13.62
CA ASN A 154 15.48 -10.73 13.23
C ASN A 154 16.46 -10.75 14.42
N GLY A 155 16.01 -11.09 15.64
CA GLY A 155 16.84 -11.19 16.83
C GLY A 155 17.26 -9.84 17.44
N GLN A 156 16.81 -8.70 16.90
CA GLN A 156 17.12 -7.37 17.40
C GLN A 156 16.19 -7.01 18.58
N LEU A 157 16.30 -7.75 19.69
CA LEU A 157 15.35 -7.67 20.82
C LEU A 157 15.29 -6.28 21.46
N ASP A 158 16.40 -5.57 21.60
CA ASP A 158 16.41 -4.21 22.18
C ASP A 158 15.60 -3.22 21.33
N LYS A 159 15.74 -3.30 20.00
CA LYS A 159 14.95 -2.48 19.07
C LYS A 159 13.48 -2.87 19.08
N ALA A 160 13.19 -4.17 19.16
CA ALA A 160 11.82 -4.67 19.30
C ALA A 160 11.18 -4.12 20.57
N LEU A 161 11.87 -4.21 21.71
CA LEU A 161 11.41 -3.69 23.01
C LEU A 161 11.16 -2.17 22.95
N ALA A 162 12.10 -1.40 22.39
CA ALA A 162 11.94 0.04 22.23
C ALA A 162 10.72 0.41 21.36
N THR A 163 10.50 -0.33 20.28
CA THR A 163 9.37 -0.12 19.37
C THR A 163 8.04 -0.51 20.04
N TRP A 164 8.02 -1.63 20.76
CA TRP A 164 6.86 -2.03 21.57
C TRP A 164 6.53 -1.04 22.67
N ASN A 165 7.54 -0.47 23.34
CA ASN A 165 7.35 0.58 24.33
C ASN A 165 6.66 1.82 23.73
N ARG A 166 7.12 2.29 22.56
CA ARG A 166 6.46 3.40 21.85
C ARG A 166 5.00 3.06 21.53
N ALA A 167 4.75 1.87 20.97
CA ALA A 167 3.41 1.44 20.61
C ALA A 167 2.48 1.28 21.82
N ALA A 168 3.00 0.83 22.96
CA ALA A 168 2.27 0.60 24.21
C ALA A 168 1.89 1.88 24.95
N ASN A 169 2.71 2.93 24.79
CA ASN A 169 2.55 4.21 25.48
C ASN A 169 1.78 5.25 24.66
N ASP A 170 1.46 4.97 23.39
CA ASP A 170 0.60 5.83 22.57
C ASP A 170 -0.88 5.47 22.79
N PRO A 171 -1.68 6.31 23.48
CA PRO A 171 -3.10 6.02 23.71
C PRO A 171 -3.95 6.07 22.45
N ASN A 172 -3.46 6.70 21.37
CA ASN A 172 -4.14 6.73 20.08
C ASN A 172 -3.86 5.48 19.25
N ASN A 173 -2.99 4.58 19.73
CA ASN A 173 -2.79 3.29 19.12
C ASN A 173 -3.91 2.33 19.53
N PRO A 174 -4.79 1.89 18.61
CA PRO A 174 -5.86 0.94 18.94
C PRO A 174 -5.30 -0.40 19.47
N GLY A 175 -4.05 -0.73 19.12
CA GLY A 175 -3.34 -1.91 19.58
C GLY A 175 -2.47 -1.70 20.83
N HIS A 176 -2.57 -0.57 21.56
CA HIS A 176 -1.63 -0.28 22.65
C HIS A 176 -1.62 -1.33 23.79
N ALA A 177 -2.74 -2.01 24.02
CA ALA A 177 -2.85 -3.09 25.02
C ALA A 177 -2.11 -4.35 24.56
N ALA A 178 -2.31 -4.75 23.31
CA ALA A 178 -1.55 -5.84 22.69
C ALA A 178 -0.04 -5.50 22.63
N ALA A 179 0.31 -4.23 22.42
CA ALA A 179 1.69 -3.77 22.46
C ALA A 179 2.31 -3.88 23.87
N ARG A 180 1.55 -3.62 24.95
CA ARG A 180 2.02 -3.86 26.33
C ARG A 180 2.33 -5.35 26.57
N VAL A 181 1.43 -6.24 26.16
CA VAL A 181 1.64 -7.69 26.29
C VAL A 181 2.90 -8.14 25.54
N ASN A 182 3.09 -7.67 24.30
CA ASN A 182 4.28 -8.00 23.52
C ASN A 182 5.56 -7.38 24.09
N ARG A 183 5.50 -6.14 24.59
CA ARG A 183 6.62 -5.49 25.29
C ARG A 183 7.09 -6.34 26.46
N ASP A 184 6.18 -6.73 27.35
CA ASP A 184 6.51 -7.49 28.56
C ASP A 184 7.06 -8.87 28.19
N ARG A 185 6.54 -9.48 27.12
CA ARG A 185 7.07 -10.75 26.59
C ARG A 185 8.49 -10.60 26.06
N VAL A 186 8.79 -9.56 25.28
CA VAL A 186 10.13 -9.29 24.76
C VAL A 186 11.10 -8.96 25.90
N GLN A 187 10.67 -8.23 26.92
CA GLN A 187 11.49 -7.94 28.11
C GLN A 187 11.93 -9.23 28.80
N ARG A 188 11.00 -10.16 29.06
CA ARG A 188 11.34 -11.48 29.64
C ARG A 188 12.36 -12.24 28.78
N LEU A 189 12.18 -12.25 27.46
CA LEU A 189 13.14 -12.89 26.54
C LEU A 189 14.54 -12.28 26.60
N ILE A 190 14.65 -10.97 26.86
CA ILE A 190 15.95 -10.30 27.04
C ILE A 190 16.57 -10.71 28.37
N ASP A 191 15.76 -10.74 29.44
CA ASP A 191 16.24 -11.06 30.79
C ASP A 191 16.67 -12.54 30.90
N GLU A 192 15.99 -13.46 30.21
CA GLU A 192 16.35 -14.88 30.14
C GLU A 192 17.64 -15.17 29.35
N ARG A 193 18.11 -14.20 28.53
CA ARG A 193 19.34 -14.33 27.74
C ARG A 193 20.60 -13.78 28.43
N LYS A 194 20.44 -13.17 29.60
CA LYS A 194 21.52 -12.62 30.43
C LYS A 194 21.94 -13.63 31.48
#